data_AF-A0A2V3PM73-F1
#
_entry.id   AF-A0A2V3PM73-F1
#
_cell.length_a   1.000
_cell.length_b   1.000
_cell.length_c   1.000
_cell.angle_alpha   90.00
_cell.angle_beta   90.00
_cell.angle_gamma   90.00
#
_symmetry.space_group_name_H-M   'P 1'
#
loop_
_entity.id
_entity.type
_entity.pdbx_description
1 polymer ?
#
loop_
_entity_poly.entity_id
_entity_poly.type
_entity_poly.pdbx_seq_one_letter_code
_entity_poly.pdbx_strand_id
1 'polypeptide(L)'
;MTNLYWPVYKKLEKEIIELSSHVHFDDNQISIYSVEIAELLIRCVVEIEAISKDLYFINGGTKSNDKDLFFDTDCLDLLEQRWMLSKKVVIVSAANFYFQSQDNKIFTPLRKANKRGTSSADWTKAYQAVKHNRSVNLSKANIKHLLRGMGALFILNLYFKNEIFNLSNNSTDNFSGNLSELFDIKVHPFCGETYGDGDETYSKHQDFDECVYLIKWTNDFRNKHKDWADLQNKKLNELIFNHPKVAQYIQNNLMENGLIKEKEFLSFVQERKQFDFIDMNNEYPRMIQKAASEASEILKFDYTKNRPMYEAILNKCQKIYSF
;
A
#
# COMPACT_ATOMS: atom_id res chain seq x y z
N MET A 1 13.42 7.76 16.77
CA MET A 1 12.62 8.94 17.14
C MET A 1 11.50 8.45 18.04
N THR A 2 11.32 9.03 19.24
CA THR A 2 10.23 8.63 20.13
C THR A 2 8.90 9.01 19.51
N ASN A 3 7.98 8.07 19.31
CA ASN A 3 6.66 8.37 18.75
C ASN A 3 5.76 8.99 19.81
N LEU A 4 5.73 10.32 19.87
CA LEU A 4 4.87 11.09 20.76
C LEU A 4 3.44 11.24 20.20
N TYR A 5 3.24 11.06 18.89
CA TYR A 5 1.97 11.31 18.21
C TYR A 5 0.93 10.23 18.47
N TRP A 6 1.33 8.95 18.49
CA TRP A 6 0.37 7.85 18.66
C TRP A 6 -0.35 7.86 20.02
N PRO A 7 0.35 8.08 21.17
CA PRO A 7 -0.32 8.26 22.45
C PRO A 7 -1.31 9.44 22.45
N VAL A 8 -0.98 10.55 21.78
CA VAL A 8 -1.87 11.71 21.67
C VAL A 8 -3.08 11.39 20.80
N TYR A 9 -2.89 10.70 19.67
CA TYR A 9 -3.99 10.19 18.85
C TYR A 9 -4.93 9.31 19.68
N LYS A 10 -4.40 8.33 20.43
CA LYS A 10 -5.21 7.45 21.30
C LYS A 10 -5.97 8.21 22.38
N LYS A 11 -5.39 9.28 22.93
CA LYS A 11 -6.08 10.15 23.87
C LYS A 11 -7.25 10.89 23.21
N LEU A 12 -7.04 11.51 22.04
CA LEU A 12 -8.09 12.18 21.28
C LEU A 12 -9.20 11.21 20.85
N GLU A 13 -8.82 9.99 20.44
CA GLU A 13 -9.74 8.91 20.07
C GLU A 13 -10.67 8.59 21.23
N LYS A 14 -10.12 8.37 22.43
CA LYS A 14 -10.91 8.12 23.63
C LYS A 14 -11.89 9.26 23.95
N GLU A 15 -11.44 10.51 23.87
CA GLU A 15 -12.29 11.69 24.13
C GLU A 15 -13.45 11.80 23.11
N ILE A 16 -13.22 11.45 21.84
CA ILE A 16 -14.29 11.43 20.82
C ILE A 16 -15.30 10.31 21.08
N ILE A 17 -14.82 9.13 21.51
CA ILE A 17 -15.70 8.02 21.91
C ILE A 17 -16.55 8.41 23.11
N GLU A 18 -15.96 9.07 24.11
CA GLU A 18 -16.69 9.59 25.26
C GLU A 18 -17.74 10.63 24.85
N LEU A 19 -17.39 11.56 23.96
CA LEU A 19 -18.33 12.55 23.41
C LEU A 19 -19.55 11.90 22.74
N SER A 20 -19.38 10.77 22.05
CA SER A 20 -20.49 10.05 21.41
C SER A 20 -21.47 9.38 22.40
N SER A 21 -21.13 9.34 23.69
CA SER A 21 -22.07 8.96 24.76
C SER A 21 -23.01 10.11 25.16
N HIS A 22 -22.60 11.36 24.87
CA HIS A 22 -23.36 12.58 25.18
C HIS A 22 -24.17 13.08 23.98
N VAL A 23 -23.67 12.86 22.77
CA VAL A 23 -24.32 13.23 21.51
C VAL A 23 -24.45 11.99 20.64
N HIS A 24 -25.63 11.76 20.05
CA HIS A 24 -25.83 10.61 19.19
C HIS A 24 -25.17 10.85 17.83
N PHE A 25 -24.12 10.09 17.51
CA PHE A 25 -23.39 10.27 16.25
C PHE A 25 -24.14 9.60 15.10
N ASP A 26 -25.08 10.31 14.49
CA ASP A 26 -25.83 9.90 13.29
C ASP A 26 -25.81 11.00 12.21
N ASP A 27 -26.45 10.74 11.07
CA ASP A 27 -26.47 11.70 9.97
C ASP A 27 -27.26 12.97 10.30
N ASN A 28 -28.25 12.90 11.19
CA ASN A 28 -29.05 14.05 11.60
C ASN A 28 -28.26 15.01 12.50
N GLN A 29 -27.34 14.46 13.29
CA GLN A 29 -26.56 15.18 14.27
C GLN A 29 -25.12 15.47 13.83
N ILE A 30 -24.70 15.05 12.62
CA ILE A 30 -23.34 15.26 12.10
C ILE A 30 -22.87 16.74 12.10
N SER A 31 -23.81 17.69 12.03
CA SER A 31 -23.54 19.13 12.07
C SER A 31 -23.56 19.74 13.48
N ILE A 32 -23.82 18.96 14.53
CA ILE A 32 -23.75 19.44 15.92
C ILE A 32 -22.34 19.93 16.21
N TYR A 33 -22.29 21.05 16.92
CA TYR A 33 -21.08 21.74 17.34
C TYR A 33 -21.19 22.08 18.82
N SER A 34 -20.04 22.19 19.48
CA SER A 34 -19.93 22.60 20.87
C SER A 34 -18.53 23.19 21.11
N VAL A 35 -18.33 23.81 22.27
CA VAL A 35 -17.01 24.28 22.69
C VAL A 35 -16.03 23.09 22.78
N GLU A 36 -16.49 21.95 23.30
CA GLU A 36 -15.71 20.72 23.39
C GLU A 36 -15.30 20.18 22.01
N ILE A 37 -16.23 20.13 21.04
CA ILE A 37 -15.92 19.72 19.65
C ILE A 37 -14.89 20.67 19.02
N ALA A 38 -15.00 21.98 19.29
CA ALA A 38 -14.03 22.96 18.83
C ALA A 38 -12.64 22.77 19.42
N GLU A 39 -12.56 22.44 20.71
CA GLU A 39 -11.29 22.17 21.39
C GLU A 39 -10.64 20.88 20.90
N LEU A 40 -11.43 19.82 20.72
CA LEU A 40 -10.98 18.57 20.10
C LEU A 40 -10.48 18.79 18.68
N LEU A 41 -11.20 19.56 17.86
CA LEU A 41 -10.78 19.88 16.49
C LEU A 41 -9.47 20.67 16.47
N ILE A 42 -9.32 21.69 17.33
CA ILE A 42 -8.09 22.48 17.42
C ILE A 42 -6.91 21.59 17.81
N ARG A 43 -7.04 20.77 18.86
CA ARG A 43 -5.97 19.86 19.29
C ARG A 43 -5.62 18.86 18.20
N CYS A 44 -6.62 18.25 17.56
CA CYS A 44 -6.41 17.34 16.44
C CYS A 44 -5.62 17.99 15.30
N VAL A 45 -5.99 19.21 14.90
CA VAL A 45 -5.31 19.86 13.77
C VAL A 45 -3.91 20.32 14.14
N VAL A 46 -3.67 20.77 15.38
CA VAL A 46 -2.31 21.08 15.87
C VAL A 46 -1.40 19.85 15.77
N GLU A 47 -1.90 18.66 16.11
CA GLU A 47 -1.14 17.42 15.94
C GLU A 47 -0.88 17.08 14.46
N ILE A 48 -1.83 17.36 13.56
CA ILE A 48 -1.61 17.23 12.11
C ILE A 48 -0.49 18.18 11.65
N GLU A 49 -0.49 19.43 12.12
CA GLU A 49 0.57 20.40 11.79
C GLU A 49 1.95 19.90 12.24
N ALA A 50 2.05 19.34 13.45
CA ALA A 50 3.30 18.83 14.00
C ALA A 50 3.80 17.57 13.28
N ILE A 51 2.94 16.53 13.16
CA ILE A 51 3.34 15.24 12.56
C ILE A 51 3.68 15.38 11.08
N SER A 52 2.99 16.27 10.34
CA SER A 52 3.29 16.50 8.92
C SER A 52 4.66 17.15 8.72
N LYS A 53 5.10 18.03 9.63
CA LYS A 53 6.46 18.62 9.59
C LYS A 53 7.53 17.56 9.86
N ASP A 54 7.34 16.71 10.86
CA ASP A 54 8.30 15.63 11.11
C ASP A 54 8.35 14.63 9.94
N LEU A 55 7.19 14.24 9.42
CA LEU A 55 7.09 13.41 8.22
C LEU A 55 7.79 14.07 7.02
N TYR A 56 7.63 15.38 6.84
CA TYR A 56 8.30 16.13 5.78
C TYR A 56 9.82 15.98 5.86
N PHE A 57 10.41 16.19 7.03
CA PHE A 57 11.86 16.04 7.21
C PHE A 57 12.35 14.60 7.05
N ILE A 58 11.63 13.62 7.62
CA ILE A 58 11.95 12.19 7.46
C ILE A 58 11.92 11.78 5.98
N ASN A 59 11.11 12.46 5.18
CA ASN A 59 10.95 12.21 3.75
C ASN A 59 11.74 13.19 2.87
N GLY A 60 12.83 13.77 3.38
CA GLY A 60 13.77 14.54 2.56
C GLY A 60 13.32 15.96 2.23
N GLY A 61 12.40 16.52 3.02
CA GLY A 61 12.09 17.94 2.99
C GLY A 61 13.32 18.80 3.34
N THR A 62 13.56 19.85 2.56
CA THR A 62 14.80 20.66 2.64
C THR A 62 14.59 22.07 3.18
N LYS A 63 13.34 22.54 3.26
CA LYS A 63 13.02 23.87 3.77
C LYS A 63 13.30 23.93 5.27
N SER A 64 13.88 25.03 5.73
CA SER A 64 14.23 25.25 7.14
C SER A 64 12.99 25.14 8.04
N ASN A 65 13.19 24.62 9.26
CA ASN A 65 12.12 24.52 10.25
C ASN A 65 11.90 25.87 10.95
N ASP A 66 11.31 26.81 10.22
CA ASP A 66 11.01 28.15 10.71
C ASP A 66 9.54 28.53 10.41
N LYS A 67 9.22 29.82 10.61
CA LYS A 67 7.89 30.40 10.39
C LYS A 67 7.40 30.30 8.95
N ASP A 68 8.30 30.06 7.99
CA ASP A 68 7.96 29.97 6.58
C ASP A 68 7.66 28.52 6.17
N LEU A 69 7.88 27.52 7.04
CA LEU A 69 7.47 26.14 6.80
C LEU A 69 5.98 25.92 7.11
N PHE A 70 5.19 25.82 6.05
CA PHE A 70 3.76 25.58 6.12
C PHE A 70 3.45 24.08 6.07
N PHE A 71 2.72 23.60 7.07
CA PHE A 71 2.34 22.19 7.17
C PHE A 71 1.47 21.73 5.99
N ASP A 72 0.68 22.61 5.38
CA ASP A 72 -0.20 22.31 4.27
C ASP A 72 0.55 22.34 2.92
N THR A 73 1.02 23.51 2.50
CA THR A 73 1.55 23.70 1.14
C THR A 73 3.01 23.30 0.96
N ASP A 74 3.78 23.14 2.04
CA ASP A 74 5.14 22.58 1.95
C ASP A 74 5.15 21.12 2.39
N CYS A 75 4.71 20.84 3.63
CA CYS A 75 4.84 19.52 4.22
C CYS A 75 3.90 18.49 3.59
N LEU A 76 2.58 18.71 3.69
CA LEU A 76 1.59 17.81 3.11
C LEU A 76 1.66 17.75 1.59
N ASP A 77 2.16 18.78 0.90
CA ASP A 77 2.36 18.73 -0.55
C ASP A 77 3.46 17.74 -0.95
N LEU A 78 4.60 17.73 -0.25
CA LEU A 78 5.64 16.72 -0.47
C LEU A 78 5.13 15.30 -0.17
N LEU A 79 4.37 15.14 0.91
CA LEU A 79 3.82 13.83 1.28
C LEU A 79 2.72 13.36 0.31
N GLU A 80 1.91 14.29 -0.22
CA GLU A 80 0.93 14.02 -1.28
C GLU A 80 1.61 13.49 -2.53
N GLN A 81 2.68 14.14 -2.99
CA GLN A 81 3.44 13.71 -4.18
C GLN A 81 4.06 12.32 -3.99
N ARG A 82 4.45 11.96 -2.76
CA ARG A 82 5.05 10.67 -2.46
C ARG A 82 4.02 9.55 -2.31
N TRP A 83 2.91 9.80 -1.62
CA TRP A 83 2.03 8.74 -1.13
C TRP A 83 0.59 8.83 -1.63
N MET A 84 0.26 9.84 -2.44
CA MET A 84 -1.10 10.10 -2.93
C MET A 84 -2.11 10.14 -1.78
N LEU A 85 -1.77 10.85 -0.70
CA LEU A 85 -2.55 10.92 0.54
C LEU A 85 -4.01 11.31 0.30
N SER A 86 -4.29 12.16 -0.69
CA SER A 86 -5.63 12.62 -1.06
C SER A 86 -6.56 11.50 -1.56
N LYS A 87 -6.00 10.34 -1.94
CA LYS A 87 -6.74 9.15 -2.37
C LYS A 87 -7.06 8.20 -1.22
N LYS A 88 -6.31 8.25 -0.13
CA LYS A 88 -6.40 7.28 0.95
C LYS A 88 -7.76 7.37 1.65
N VAL A 89 -8.41 6.21 1.78
CA VAL A 89 -9.76 6.08 2.31
C VAL A 89 -9.72 5.58 3.76
N VAL A 90 -10.56 6.21 4.58
CA VAL A 90 -10.89 5.78 5.94
C VAL A 90 -12.36 5.38 5.98
N ILE A 91 -12.64 4.35 6.78
CA ILE A 91 -13.97 3.81 7.05
C ILE A 91 -14.25 4.04 8.53
N VAL A 92 -15.41 4.58 8.88
CA VAL A 92 -15.87 4.67 10.26
C VAL A 92 -16.25 3.28 10.75
N SER A 93 -15.59 2.81 11.81
CA SER A 93 -15.78 1.47 12.39
C SER A 93 -16.19 1.48 13.86
N ALA A 94 -16.28 2.66 14.48
CA ALA A 94 -16.75 2.82 15.87
C ALA A 94 -18.12 2.15 16.08
N ALA A 95 -18.20 1.25 17.07
CA ALA A 95 -19.40 0.48 17.36
C ALA A 95 -20.59 1.33 17.82
N ASN A 96 -20.34 2.54 18.32
CA ASN A 96 -21.34 3.47 18.84
C ASN A 96 -21.62 4.65 17.89
N PHE A 97 -21.18 4.58 16.63
CA PHE A 97 -21.54 5.56 15.60
C PHE A 97 -22.59 4.95 14.66
N TYR A 98 -23.64 5.70 14.36
CA TYR A 98 -24.86 5.22 13.71
C TYR A 98 -25.15 5.92 12.38
N PHE A 99 -24.10 6.38 11.69
CA PHE A 99 -24.23 6.96 10.35
C PHE A 99 -24.86 5.93 9.39
N GLN A 100 -25.65 6.42 8.45
CA GLN A 100 -26.23 5.65 7.33
C GLN A 100 -25.71 6.17 5.99
N SER A 101 -25.50 7.49 5.88
CA SER A 101 -24.95 8.12 4.69
C SER A 101 -23.52 7.64 4.40
N GLN A 102 -23.30 7.26 3.14
CA GLN A 102 -21.99 6.76 2.69
C GLN A 102 -20.87 7.79 2.87
N ASP A 103 -21.16 9.08 2.65
CA ASP A 103 -20.19 10.18 2.77
C ASP A 103 -19.73 10.44 4.22
N ASN A 104 -20.48 9.94 5.20
CA ASN A 104 -20.17 10.00 6.62
C ASN A 104 -19.50 8.70 7.11
N LYS A 105 -19.75 7.57 6.44
CA LYS A 105 -19.09 6.28 6.72
C LYS A 105 -17.72 6.12 6.07
N ILE A 106 -17.56 6.57 4.83
CA ILE A 106 -16.37 6.34 4.02
C ILE A 106 -15.95 7.65 3.39
N PHE A 107 -14.72 8.10 3.69
CA PHE A 107 -14.23 9.38 3.20
C PHE A 107 -12.71 9.39 3.01
N THR A 108 -12.23 10.42 2.29
CA THR A 108 -10.80 10.68 2.02
C THR A 108 -10.33 11.86 2.87
N PRO A 109 -9.85 11.64 4.11
CA PRO A 109 -9.63 12.73 5.07
C PRO A 109 -8.54 13.72 4.64
N LEU A 110 -7.56 13.27 3.86
CA LEU A 110 -6.46 14.10 3.36
C LEU A 110 -6.76 14.72 1.98
N ARG A 111 -7.98 14.58 1.45
CA ARG A 111 -8.38 15.19 0.19
C ARG A 111 -8.26 16.71 0.27
N LYS A 112 -7.37 17.27 -0.57
CA LYS A 112 -7.02 18.71 -0.61
C LYS A 112 -6.36 19.23 0.68
N ALA A 113 -5.78 18.36 1.51
CA ALA A 113 -5.07 18.77 2.72
C ALA A 113 -3.75 19.52 2.40
N ASN A 114 -3.17 19.30 1.22
CA ASN A 114 -2.03 20.06 0.69
C ASN A 114 -2.40 21.39 0.01
N LYS A 115 -3.67 21.81 0.09
CA LYS A 115 -4.16 23.06 -0.50
C LYS A 115 -4.48 24.06 0.61
N ARG A 116 -4.48 25.35 0.27
CA ARG A 116 -4.74 26.45 1.21
C ARG A 116 -6.01 27.23 0.85
N GLY A 117 -6.52 28.00 1.81
CA GLY A 117 -7.65 28.92 1.59
C GLY A 117 -8.97 28.19 1.33
N THR A 118 -9.75 28.68 0.37
CA THR A 118 -11.08 28.12 0.05
C THR A 118 -11.01 26.70 -0.54
N SER A 119 -9.88 26.37 -1.14
CA SER A 119 -9.59 25.07 -1.76
C SER A 119 -9.05 24.03 -0.79
N SER A 120 -8.75 24.37 0.47
CA SER A 120 -8.23 23.41 1.44
C SER A 120 -9.28 22.40 1.91
N ALA A 121 -8.81 21.35 2.59
CA ALA A 121 -9.68 20.38 3.25
C ALA A 121 -10.66 21.08 4.21
N ASP A 122 -11.85 20.51 4.34
CA ASP A 122 -12.95 21.13 5.10
C ASP A 122 -12.62 21.26 6.60
N TRP A 123 -11.99 20.26 7.20
CA TRP A 123 -11.48 20.33 8.57
C TRP A 123 -10.43 21.43 8.74
N THR A 124 -9.58 21.68 7.74
CA THR A 124 -8.59 22.78 7.80
C THR A 124 -9.29 24.13 7.78
N LYS A 125 -10.32 24.29 6.93
CA LYS A 125 -11.12 25.53 6.89
C LYS A 125 -11.87 25.77 8.19
N ALA A 126 -12.45 24.73 8.77
CA ALA A 126 -13.13 24.80 10.06
C ALA A 126 -12.18 25.24 11.17
N TYR A 127 -11.01 24.58 11.27
CA TYR A 127 -9.97 24.93 12.23
C TYR A 127 -9.52 26.38 12.09
N GLN A 128 -9.16 26.84 10.88
CA GLN A 128 -8.70 28.21 10.68
C GLN A 128 -9.78 29.24 11.06
N ALA A 129 -11.05 28.98 10.71
CA ALA A 129 -12.15 29.87 11.06
C ALA A 129 -12.35 29.99 12.58
N VAL A 130 -12.28 28.86 13.28
CA VAL A 130 -12.46 28.81 14.74
C VAL A 130 -11.25 29.37 15.48
N LYS A 131 -10.03 29.12 14.99
CA LYS A 131 -8.78 29.66 15.56
C LYS A 131 -8.74 31.19 15.52
N HIS A 132 -9.18 31.80 14.42
CA HIS A 132 -9.13 33.25 14.27
C HIS A 132 -10.34 33.99 14.82
N ASN A 133 -11.55 33.39 14.77
CA ASN A 133 -12.78 34.05 15.23
C ASN A 133 -13.80 33.02 15.73
N ARG A 134 -13.52 32.43 16.90
CA ARG A 134 -14.34 31.38 17.54
C ARG A 134 -15.78 31.82 17.80
N SER A 135 -15.99 33.05 18.30
CA SER A 135 -17.32 33.53 18.71
C SER A 135 -18.33 33.51 17.57
N VAL A 136 -17.88 33.76 16.33
CA VAL A 136 -18.73 33.74 15.12
C VAL A 136 -18.72 32.38 14.43
N ASN A 137 -17.63 31.64 14.52
CA ASN A 137 -17.41 30.43 13.71
C ASN A 137 -17.53 29.11 14.47
N LEU A 138 -18.02 29.11 15.72
CA LEU A 138 -18.14 27.88 16.52
C LEU A 138 -18.90 26.77 15.79
N SER A 139 -19.95 27.10 15.03
CA SER A 139 -20.73 26.14 14.24
C SER A 139 -19.94 25.41 13.15
N LYS A 140 -18.79 25.93 12.74
CA LYS A 140 -17.88 25.25 11.81
C LYS A 140 -17.10 24.14 12.51
N ALA A 141 -16.87 24.20 13.82
CA ALA A 141 -16.33 23.07 14.56
C ALA A 141 -17.44 22.09 14.94
N ASN A 142 -17.82 21.24 14.00
CA ASN A 142 -18.84 20.21 14.17
C ASN A 142 -18.26 18.80 14.07
N ILE A 143 -19.08 17.80 14.39
CA ILE A 143 -18.70 16.38 14.36
C ILE A 143 -18.12 15.99 12.99
N LYS A 144 -18.71 16.44 11.88
CA LYS A 144 -18.20 16.16 10.52
C LYS A 144 -16.72 16.55 10.37
N HIS A 145 -16.40 17.80 10.70
CA HIS A 145 -15.04 18.33 10.53
C HIS A 145 -14.07 17.73 11.55
N LEU A 146 -14.55 17.41 12.76
CA LEU A 146 -13.77 16.68 13.76
C LEU A 146 -13.39 15.29 13.27
N LEU A 147 -14.34 14.49 12.79
CA LEU A 147 -14.08 13.14 12.29
C LEU A 147 -13.16 13.14 11.06
N ARG A 148 -13.34 14.10 10.14
CA ARG A 148 -12.47 14.22 8.96
C ARG A 148 -11.04 14.64 9.34
N GLY A 149 -10.88 15.54 10.31
CA GLY A 149 -9.57 15.87 10.87
C GLY A 149 -8.94 14.68 11.59
N MET A 150 -9.70 13.97 12.42
CA MET A 150 -9.22 12.81 13.16
C MET A 150 -8.81 11.66 12.22
N GLY A 151 -9.55 11.44 11.14
CA GLY A 151 -9.16 10.49 10.09
C GLY A 151 -7.86 10.90 9.38
N ALA A 152 -7.60 12.20 9.20
CA ALA A 152 -6.34 12.67 8.63
C ALA A 152 -5.17 12.42 9.59
N LEU A 153 -5.36 12.73 10.88
CA LEU A 153 -4.37 12.45 11.92
C LEU A 153 -4.10 10.95 12.05
N PHE A 154 -5.13 10.10 11.92
CA PHE A 154 -5.00 8.65 11.94
C PHE A 154 -4.09 8.15 10.82
N ILE A 155 -4.37 8.51 9.56
CA ILE A 155 -3.54 8.11 8.43
C ILE A 155 -2.10 8.59 8.63
N LEU A 156 -1.89 9.86 8.97
CA LEU A 156 -0.52 10.39 9.17
C LEU A 156 0.23 9.65 10.28
N ASN A 157 -0.46 9.25 11.36
CA ASN A 157 0.14 8.41 12.40
C ASN A 157 0.57 7.04 11.88
N LEU A 158 -0.25 6.38 11.04
CA LEU A 158 0.13 5.11 10.42
C LEU A 158 1.40 5.27 9.57
N TYR A 159 1.46 6.33 8.75
CA TYR A 159 2.64 6.63 7.93
C TYR A 159 3.88 6.98 8.76
N PHE A 160 3.71 7.64 9.91
CA PHE A 160 4.80 7.95 10.84
C PHE A 160 5.33 6.70 11.56
N LYS A 161 4.42 5.82 12.02
CA LYS A 161 4.78 4.54 12.64
C LYS A 161 5.51 3.63 11.67
N ASN A 162 5.08 3.60 10.41
CA ASN A 162 5.66 2.78 9.35
C ASN A 162 5.83 1.30 9.77
N GLU A 163 4.82 0.78 10.47
CA GLU A 163 4.82 -0.60 10.96
C GLU A 163 4.60 -1.59 9.81
N ILE A 164 5.30 -2.71 9.90
CA ILE A 164 5.12 -3.88 9.03
C ILE A 164 4.43 -4.96 9.86
N PHE A 165 3.34 -5.51 9.35
CA PHE A 165 2.61 -6.60 10.00
C PHE A 165 2.97 -7.92 9.34
N ASN A 166 3.54 -8.85 10.10
CA ASN A 166 3.81 -10.19 9.60
C ASN A 166 2.50 -11.00 9.63
N LEU A 167 2.07 -11.48 8.46
CA LEU A 167 0.83 -12.24 8.31
C LEU A 167 1.06 -13.74 8.18
N SER A 168 2.32 -14.19 8.29
CA SER A 168 2.70 -15.59 8.11
C SER A 168 2.14 -16.14 6.79
N ASN A 169 1.34 -17.21 6.82
CA ASN A 169 0.76 -17.82 5.62
C ASN A 169 -0.63 -17.28 5.27
N ASN A 170 -1.07 -16.18 5.89
CA ASN A 170 -2.34 -15.54 5.59
C ASN A 170 -2.15 -14.38 4.60
N SER A 171 -2.85 -14.42 3.47
CA SER A 171 -2.84 -13.37 2.45
C SER A 171 -3.97 -12.35 2.60
N THR A 172 -4.79 -12.46 3.65
CA THR A 172 -5.93 -11.57 3.93
C THR A 172 -5.62 -10.60 5.06
N ASP A 173 -6.40 -9.51 5.09
CA ASP A 173 -6.36 -8.56 6.19
C ASP A 173 -6.94 -9.18 7.47
N ASN A 174 -6.20 -9.01 8.58
CA ASN A 174 -6.59 -9.42 9.92
C ASN A 174 -6.09 -8.45 11.02
N PHE A 175 -5.57 -7.29 10.64
CA PHE A 175 -4.88 -6.37 11.56
C PHE A 175 -5.51 -4.97 11.60
N SER A 176 -6.08 -4.52 10.48
CA SER A 176 -6.60 -3.16 10.30
C SER A 176 -7.64 -2.77 11.35
N GLY A 177 -8.60 -3.65 11.62
CA GLY A 177 -9.66 -3.44 12.62
C GLY A 177 -9.18 -3.28 14.07
N ASN A 178 -7.91 -3.60 14.37
CA ASN A 178 -7.32 -3.41 15.70
C ASN A 178 -6.51 -2.11 15.83
N LEU A 179 -6.36 -1.33 14.75
CA LEU A 179 -5.53 -0.13 14.76
C LEU A 179 -6.18 1.04 15.51
N SER A 180 -7.48 1.23 15.34
CA SER A 180 -8.25 2.35 15.88
C SER A 180 -9.65 1.89 16.29
N GLU A 181 -10.17 2.48 17.37
CA GLU A 181 -11.55 2.28 17.81
C GLU A 181 -12.53 3.14 17.01
N LEU A 182 -12.05 4.21 16.36
CA LEU A 182 -12.87 5.08 15.51
C LEU A 182 -12.95 4.62 14.05
N PHE A 183 -11.82 4.13 13.54
CA PHE A 183 -11.60 4.02 12.10
C PHE A 183 -10.98 2.68 11.69
N ASP A 184 -11.34 2.27 10.50
CA ASP A 184 -10.69 1.23 9.72
C ASP A 184 -10.15 1.83 8.41
N ILE A 185 -9.33 1.06 7.69
CA ILE A 185 -8.66 1.47 6.46
C ILE A 185 -8.92 0.47 5.34
N LYS A 186 -8.76 0.92 4.09
CA LYS A 186 -8.66 -0.03 2.97
C LYS A 186 -7.27 -0.67 2.96
N VAL A 187 -7.23 -1.99 2.89
CA VAL A 187 -6.01 -2.80 2.70
C VAL A 187 -6.07 -3.48 1.35
N HIS A 188 -5.05 -3.28 0.52
CA HIS A 188 -4.97 -3.94 -0.78
C HIS A 188 -4.57 -5.41 -0.58
N PRO A 189 -5.41 -6.38 -0.99
CA PRO A 189 -5.09 -7.79 -0.83
C PRO A 189 -3.94 -8.21 -1.76
N PHE A 190 -3.28 -9.32 -1.47
CA PHE A 190 -2.33 -9.89 -2.41
C PHE A 190 -3.07 -10.48 -3.61
N CYS A 191 -2.76 -10.00 -4.82
CA CYS A 191 -3.35 -10.48 -6.07
C CYS A 191 -2.30 -10.98 -7.09
N GLY A 192 -1.09 -11.30 -6.63
CA GLY A 192 -0.03 -11.89 -7.45
C GLY A 192 1.04 -10.91 -7.91
N GLU A 193 2.13 -11.46 -8.44
CA GLU A 193 3.22 -10.70 -9.09
C GLU A 193 3.08 -10.75 -10.62
N THR A 194 3.33 -9.62 -11.29
CA THR A 194 3.44 -9.56 -12.76
C THR A 194 4.89 -9.74 -13.18
N TYR A 195 5.17 -10.77 -13.97
CA TYR A 195 6.47 -10.96 -14.62
C TYR A 195 6.39 -10.44 -16.07
N GLY A 196 6.98 -9.28 -16.33
CA GLY A 196 7.10 -8.66 -17.66
C GLY A 196 8.25 -7.66 -17.69
N ASP A 197 8.59 -7.11 -18.86
CA ASP A 197 9.71 -6.17 -19.09
C ASP A 197 9.59 -4.82 -18.33
N GLY A 198 8.65 -4.69 -17.40
CA GLY A 198 8.45 -3.53 -16.56
C GLY A 198 9.17 -3.63 -15.22
N ASP A 199 9.53 -2.47 -14.69
CA ASP A 199 10.18 -2.28 -13.39
C ASP A 199 9.28 -2.61 -12.18
N GLU A 200 7.97 -2.77 -12.39
CA GLU A 200 6.96 -2.98 -11.35
C GLU A 200 6.35 -4.39 -11.46
N THR A 201 6.61 -5.22 -10.44
CA THR A 201 6.32 -6.67 -10.44
C THR A 201 5.10 -7.03 -9.60
N TYR A 202 4.33 -6.05 -9.12
CA TYR A 202 3.20 -6.28 -8.22
C TYR A 202 1.89 -5.92 -8.91
N SER A 203 0.93 -6.85 -8.91
CA SER A 203 -0.39 -6.62 -9.50
C SER A 203 -1.22 -5.66 -8.65
N LYS A 204 -1.94 -4.72 -9.27
CA LYS A 204 -2.74 -3.70 -8.58
C LYS A 204 -4.20 -3.79 -9.02
N HIS A 205 -5.12 -3.82 -8.06
CA HIS A 205 -6.54 -3.63 -8.31
C HIS A 205 -6.87 -2.14 -8.56
N GLN A 206 -8.08 -1.87 -9.05
CA GLN A 206 -8.53 -0.51 -9.38
C GLN A 206 -8.53 0.44 -8.17
N ASP A 207 -8.73 -0.08 -6.96
CA ASP A 207 -8.78 0.67 -5.72
C ASP A 207 -7.42 0.78 -5.00
N PHE A 208 -6.33 0.35 -5.63
CA PHE A 208 -4.98 0.34 -5.03
C PHE A 208 -4.60 1.68 -4.38
N ASP A 209 -4.83 2.79 -5.08
CA ASP A 209 -4.47 4.13 -4.56
C ASP A 209 -5.28 4.53 -3.33
N GLU A 210 -6.46 3.95 -3.12
CA GLU A 210 -7.31 4.19 -1.96
C GLU A 210 -6.82 3.45 -0.71
N CYS A 211 -6.06 2.37 -0.90
CA CYS A 211 -5.54 1.55 0.18
C CYS A 211 -4.38 2.23 0.93
N VAL A 212 -4.41 2.15 2.26
CA VAL A 212 -3.37 2.66 3.17
C VAL A 212 -2.26 1.61 3.35
N TYR A 213 -2.63 0.33 3.38
CA TYR A 213 -1.72 -0.80 3.40
C TYR A 213 -1.90 -1.68 2.17
N LEU A 214 -0.88 -2.48 1.85
CA LEU A 214 -0.95 -3.55 0.87
C LEU A 214 -0.33 -4.82 1.45
N ILE A 215 -0.84 -5.98 1.04
CA ILE A 215 -0.30 -7.28 1.38
C ILE A 215 0.58 -7.77 0.25
N LYS A 216 1.81 -8.16 0.59
CA LYS A 216 2.80 -8.69 -0.34
C LYS A 216 3.53 -9.89 0.25
N TRP A 217 4.27 -10.63 -0.57
CA TRP A 217 5.23 -11.59 -0.02
C TRP A 217 6.32 -10.89 0.80
N THR A 218 6.79 -11.56 1.85
CA THR A 218 8.01 -11.14 2.53
C THR A 218 9.17 -11.10 1.54
N ASN A 219 10.13 -10.20 1.76
CA ASN A 219 11.28 -10.09 0.86
C ASN A 219 12.08 -11.40 0.82
N ASP A 220 12.21 -12.10 1.96
CA ASP A 220 12.86 -13.41 2.04
C ASP A 220 12.17 -14.47 1.17
N PHE A 221 10.83 -14.61 1.29
CA PHE A 221 10.10 -15.58 0.49
C PHE A 221 10.16 -15.25 -1.00
N ARG A 222 10.00 -13.97 -1.35
CA ARG A 222 10.11 -13.52 -2.75
C ARG A 222 11.48 -13.81 -3.35
N ASN A 223 12.55 -13.50 -2.63
CA ASN A 223 13.90 -13.71 -3.15
C ASN A 223 14.17 -15.21 -3.36
N LYS A 224 13.79 -16.07 -2.40
CA LYS A 224 13.89 -17.53 -2.56
C LYS A 224 13.05 -18.05 -3.72
N HIS A 225 11.83 -17.53 -3.88
CA HIS A 225 10.97 -17.89 -5.00
C HIS A 225 11.57 -17.46 -6.34
N LYS A 226 12.15 -16.25 -6.41
CA LYS A 226 12.83 -15.75 -7.61
C LYS A 226 14.02 -16.64 -7.99
N ASP A 227 14.92 -16.91 -7.04
CA ASP A 227 16.08 -17.77 -7.28
C ASP A 227 15.66 -19.17 -7.74
N TRP A 228 14.59 -19.69 -7.13
CA TRP A 228 14.00 -20.97 -7.51
C TRP A 228 13.39 -20.95 -8.91
N ALA A 229 12.62 -19.93 -9.26
CA ALA A 229 12.01 -19.78 -10.57
C ALA A 229 13.07 -19.62 -11.67
N ASP A 230 14.11 -18.82 -11.42
CA ASP A 230 15.22 -18.62 -12.36
C ASP A 230 15.99 -19.94 -12.61
N LEU A 231 16.28 -20.70 -11.55
CA LEU A 231 16.94 -22.00 -11.68
C LEU A 231 16.05 -23.04 -12.35
N GLN A 232 14.76 -23.09 -11.99
CA GLN A 232 13.78 -23.99 -12.60
C GLN A 232 13.64 -23.71 -14.10
N ASN A 233 13.59 -22.44 -14.51
CA ASN A 233 13.57 -22.04 -15.92
C ASN A 233 14.85 -22.44 -16.65
N LYS A 234 16.03 -22.26 -16.02
CA LYS A 234 17.30 -22.71 -16.60
C LYS A 234 17.31 -24.23 -16.81
N LYS A 235 16.90 -25.00 -15.81
CA LYS A 235 16.80 -26.47 -15.89
C LYS A 235 15.79 -26.95 -16.92
N LEU A 236 14.64 -26.27 -17.01
CA LEU A 236 13.64 -26.57 -18.03
C LEU A 236 14.21 -26.34 -19.44
N ASN A 237 14.90 -25.22 -19.66
CA ASN A 237 15.55 -24.95 -20.94
C ASN A 237 16.62 -26.00 -21.28
N GLU A 238 17.45 -26.42 -20.31
CA GLU A 238 18.40 -27.52 -20.49
C GLU A 238 17.70 -28.80 -20.97
N LEU A 239 16.56 -29.16 -20.38
CA LEU A 239 15.78 -30.33 -20.80
C LEU A 239 15.18 -30.18 -22.22
N ILE A 240 14.68 -28.98 -22.55
CA ILE A 240 14.09 -28.67 -23.85
C ILE A 240 15.13 -28.77 -24.97
N PHE A 241 16.29 -28.13 -24.80
CA PHE A 241 17.31 -28.10 -25.84
C PHE A 241 18.08 -29.42 -25.97
N ASN A 242 18.11 -30.24 -24.91
CA ASN A 242 18.64 -31.61 -24.97
C ASN A 242 17.62 -32.63 -25.48
N HIS A 243 16.36 -32.25 -25.73
CA HIS A 243 15.36 -33.17 -26.25
C HIS A 243 15.77 -33.66 -27.65
N PRO A 244 15.72 -34.99 -27.95
CA PRO A 244 16.29 -35.54 -29.18
C PRO A 244 15.77 -34.88 -30.46
N LYS A 245 14.47 -34.60 -30.53
CA LYS A 245 13.84 -33.95 -31.70
C LYS A 245 14.32 -32.50 -31.89
N VAL A 246 14.47 -31.77 -30.78
CA VAL A 246 14.94 -30.37 -30.79
C VAL A 246 16.41 -30.32 -31.18
N ALA A 247 17.25 -31.14 -30.53
CA ALA A 247 18.68 -31.21 -30.81
C ALA A 247 18.96 -31.60 -32.27
N GLN A 248 18.22 -32.59 -32.81
CA GLN A 248 18.36 -33.00 -34.20
C GLN A 248 17.93 -31.89 -35.18
N TYR A 249 16.86 -31.16 -34.87
CA TYR A 249 16.45 -30.02 -35.70
C TYR A 249 17.51 -28.92 -35.72
N ILE A 250 18.06 -28.57 -34.55
CA ILE A 250 19.14 -27.58 -34.42
C ILE A 250 20.36 -28.02 -35.23
N GLN A 251 20.78 -29.27 -35.11
CA GLN A 251 21.95 -29.80 -35.81
C GLN A 251 21.78 -29.78 -37.33
N ASN A 252 20.58 -30.09 -37.83
CA ASN A 252 20.33 -30.20 -39.27
C ASN A 252 20.06 -28.86 -39.96
N ASN A 253 19.49 -27.88 -39.25
CA ASN A 253 18.97 -26.65 -39.87
C ASN A 253 19.66 -25.38 -39.38
N LEU A 254 20.12 -25.36 -38.13
CA LEU A 254 20.61 -24.15 -37.45
C LEU A 254 22.12 -24.18 -37.18
N MET A 255 22.83 -25.20 -37.69
CA MET A 255 24.28 -25.31 -37.63
C MET A 255 24.90 -25.29 -39.02
N GLU A 256 26.03 -24.61 -39.16
CA GLU A 256 26.83 -24.57 -40.38
C GLU A 256 28.31 -24.63 -40.00
N ASN A 257 29.06 -25.58 -40.58
CA ASN A 257 30.48 -25.81 -40.26
C ASN A 257 30.78 -25.98 -38.75
N GLY A 258 29.83 -26.55 -37.99
CA GLY A 258 29.96 -26.74 -36.55
C GLY A 258 29.70 -25.49 -35.70
N LEU A 259 29.28 -24.38 -36.31
CA LEU A 259 28.88 -23.15 -35.64
C LEU A 259 27.36 -22.95 -35.72
N ILE A 260 26.78 -22.36 -34.67
CA ILE A 260 25.36 -21.97 -34.66
C ILE A 260 25.15 -20.74 -35.55
N LYS A 261 24.09 -20.78 -36.35
CA LYS A 261 23.59 -19.62 -37.09
C LYS A 261 22.82 -18.71 -36.14
N GLU A 262 23.51 -17.79 -35.47
CA GLU A 262 22.98 -16.98 -34.37
C GLU A 262 21.63 -16.30 -34.68
N LYS A 263 21.49 -15.65 -35.84
CA LYS A 263 20.24 -14.96 -36.21
C LYS A 263 19.06 -15.92 -36.34
N GLU A 264 19.27 -17.07 -36.98
CA GLU A 264 18.24 -18.08 -37.19
C GLU A 264 17.89 -18.78 -35.88
N PHE A 265 18.88 -19.04 -35.03
CA PHE A 265 18.68 -19.59 -33.69
C PHE A 265 17.91 -18.62 -32.79
N LEU A 266 18.24 -17.33 -32.82
CA LEU A 266 17.51 -16.31 -32.07
C LEU A 266 16.05 -16.23 -32.51
N SER A 267 15.77 -16.20 -33.81
CA SER A 267 14.40 -16.26 -34.34
C SER A 267 13.69 -17.55 -33.92
N PHE A 268 14.37 -18.70 -33.98
CA PHE A 268 13.82 -19.99 -33.53
C PHE A 268 13.36 -19.95 -32.07
N VAL A 269 14.19 -19.39 -31.16
CA VAL A 269 13.87 -19.28 -29.73
C VAL A 269 12.78 -18.24 -29.46
N GLN A 270 12.86 -17.07 -30.12
CA GLN A 270 11.89 -15.97 -29.96
C GLN A 270 10.49 -16.37 -30.43
N GLU A 271 10.41 -17.09 -31.56
CA GLU A 271 9.16 -17.64 -32.11
C GLU A 271 8.69 -18.88 -31.35
N ARG A 272 9.42 -19.33 -30.32
CA ARG A 272 9.08 -20.48 -29.48
C ARG A 272 8.96 -21.80 -30.26
N LYS A 273 9.62 -21.93 -31.41
CA LYS A 273 9.57 -23.11 -32.28
C LYS A 273 10.13 -24.38 -31.62
N GLN A 274 10.95 -24.25 -30.59
CA GLN A 274 11.43 -25.39 -29.79
C GLN A 274 10.30 -26.21 -29.17
N PHE A 275 9.14 -25.59 -28.89
CA PHE A 275 8.00 -26.27 -28.29
C PHE A 275 7.21 -27.12 -29.30
N ASP A 276 7.33 -26.86 -30.62
CA ASP A 276 6.65 -27.66 -31.66
C ASP A 276 7.12 -29.12 -31.69
N PHE A 277 8.27 -29.41 -31.10
CA PHE A 277 8.89 -30.73 -31.05
C PHE A 277 8.61 -31.49 -29.74
N ILE A 278 7.84 -30.90 -28.82
CA ILE A 278 7.56 -31.45 -27.49
C ILE A 278 6.06 -31.69 -27.36
N ASP A 279 5.68 -32.86 -26.85
CA ASP A 279 4.28 -33.13 -26.50
C ASP A 279 3.89 -32.30 -25.27
N MET A 280 3.12 -31.24 -25.50
CA MET A 280 2.69 -30.30 -24.47
C MET A 280 1.76 -30.91 -23.41
N ASN A 281 1.11 -32.04 -23.71
CA ASN A 281 0.20 -32.72 -22.79
C ASN A 281 0.90 -33.81 -21.96
N ASN A 282 1.95 -34.43 -22.50
CA ASN A 282 2.59 -35.58 -21.86
C ASN A 282 4.06 -35.36 -21.46
N GLU A 283 4.88 -34.78 -22.34
CA GLU A 283 6.31 -34.61 -22.13
C GLU A 283 6.61 -33.33 -21.34
N TYR A 284 6.03 -32.21 -21.77
CA TYR A 284 6.29 -30.90 -21.16
C TYR A 284 5.98 -30.83 -19.65
N PRO A 285 4.83 -31.35 -19.15
CA PRO A 285 4.56 -31.34 -17.72
C PRO A 285 5.59 -32.12 -16.90
N ARG A 286 6.11 -33.25 -17.44
CA ARG A 286 7.15 -34.05 -16.79
C ARG A 286 8.48 -33.31 -16.75
N MET A 287 8.80 -32.57 -17.80
CA MET A 287 10.00 -31.74 -17.87
C MET A 287 9.94 -30.60 -16.85
N ILE A 288 8.79 -29.92 -16.72
CA ILE A 288 8.56 -28.91 -15.67
C ILE A 288 8.75 -29.53 -14.29
N GLN A 289 8.10 -30.67 -14.02
CA GLN A 289 8.18 -31.33 -12.72
C GLN A 289 9.62 -31.72 -12.37
N LYS A 290 10.37 -32.25 -13.34
CA LYS A 290 11.78 -32.61 -13.17
C LYS A 290 12.64 -31.38 -12.89
N ALA A 291 12.50 -30.32 -13.70
CA ALA A 291 13.22 -29.06 -13.50
C ALA A 291 12.91 -28.42 -12.13
N ALA A 292 11.65 -28.45 -11.71
CA ALA A 292 11.22 -27.99 -10.40
C ALA A 292 11.82 -28.81 -9.25
N SER A 293 11.87 -30.14 -9.38
CA SER A 293 12.49 -31.02 -8.38
C SER A 293 13.99 -30.75 -8.24
N GLU A 294 14.71 -30.64 -9.37
CA GLU A 294 16.14 -30.34 -9.36
C GLU A 294 16.44 -28.96 -8.76
N ALA A 295 15.69 -27.93 -9.14
CA ALA A 295 15.83 -26.59 -8.57
C ALA A 295 15.59 -26.59 -7.05
N SER A 296 14.57 -27.33 -6.61
CA SER A 296 14.23 -27.44 -5.18
C SER A 296 15.31 -28.13 -4.37
N GLU A 297 15.91 -29.19 -4.92
CA GLU A 297 17.00 -29.93 -4.27
C GLU A 297 18.26 -29.08 -4.13
N ILE A 298 18.64 -28.37 -5.21
CA ILE A 298 19.83 -27.50 -5.24
C ILE A 298 19.69 -26.35 -4.25
N LEU A 299 18.54 -25.67 -4.23
CA LEU A 299 18.31 -24.48 -3.40
C LEU A 299 17.81 -24.82 -1.99
N LYS A 300 17.52 -26.10 -1.71
CA LYS A 300 16.87 -26.56 -0.47
C LYS A 300 15.59 -25.77 -0.16
N PHE A 301 14.88 -25.36 -1.21
CA PHE A 301 13.65 -24.59 -1.15
C PHE A 301 12.67 -25.19 -2.16
N ASP A 302 11.58 -25.76 -1.67
CA ASP A 302 10.55 -26.35 -2.51
C ASP A 302 9.32 -25.45 -2.51
N TYR A 303 9.11 -24.68 -3.57
CA TYR A 303 7.95 -23.81 -3.71
C TYR A 303 6.62 -24.58 -3.65
N THR A 304 6.60 -25.84 -4.09
CA THR A 304 5.37 -26.65 -4.09
C THR A 304 4.98 -27.13 -2.68
N LYS A 305 5.92 -27.10 -1.73
CA LYS A 305 5.70 -27.51 -0.33
C LYS A 305 5.75 -26.35 0.66
N ASN A 306 6.51 -25.30 0.36
CA ASN A 306 6.62 -24.11 1.20
C ASN A 306 5.43 -23.18 0.95
N ARG A 307 4.65 -22.94 2.00
CA ARG A 307 3.56 -21.96 1.92
C ARG A 307 4.16 -20.56 1.78
N PRO A 308 3.57 -19.70 0.92
CA PRO A 308 3.98 -18.31 0.83
C PRO A 308 3.88 -17.60 2.17
N MET A 309 4.87 -16.74 2.43
CA MET A 309 4.89 -15.87 3.60
C MET A 309 4.52 -14.46 3.19
N TYR A 310 3.60 -13.85 3.93
CA TYR A 310 3.02 -12.55 3.66
C TYR A 310 3.34 -11.53 4.75
N GLU A 311 3.41 -10.28 4.35
CA GLU A 311 3.46 -9.14 5.23
C GLU A 311 2.59 -8.01 4.68
N ALA A 312 2.00 -7.21 5.57
CA ALA A 312 1.36 -5.97 5.21
C ALA A 312 2.33 -4.80 5.43
N ILE A 313 2.48 -3.97 4.40
CA ILE A 313 3.29 -2.76 4.43
C ILE A 313 2.45 -1.54 4.03
N LEU A 314 2.87 -0.35 4.44
CA LEU A 314 2.24 0.88 3.99
C LEU A 314 2.30 1.00 2.46
N ASN A 315 1.16 1.33 1.87
CA ASN A 315 1.09 1.71 0.47
C ASN A 315 1.62 3.13 0.29
N LYS A 316 2.91 3.23 -0.02
CA LYS A 316 3.61 4.48 -0.32
C LYS A 316 3.62 4.81 -1.82
N CYS A 317 2.79 4.17 -2.65
CA CYS A 317 2.72 4.38 -4.10
C CYS A 317 4.09 4.37 -4.82
N GLN A 318 5.04 3.62 -4.27
CA GLN A 318 6.41 3.45 -4.76
C GLN A 318 6.63 1.99 -5.17
N LYS A 319 7.79 1.68 -5.75
CA LYS A 319 8.17 0.28 -6.04
C LYS A 319 8.06 -0.55 -4.76
N ILE A 320 7.21 -1.57 -4.82
CA ILE A 320 6.85 -2.41 -3.66
C ILE A 320 8.01 -3.29 -3.22
N TYR A 321 8.83 -3.69 -4.19
CA TYR A 321 10.07 -4.40 -3.94
C TYR A 321 11.23 -3.57 -4.48
N SER A 322 12.12 -3.15 -3.58
CA SER A 322 13.41 -2.54 -3.90
C SER A 322 14.50 -3.62 -3.88
N PHE A 323 15.38 -3.60 -4.88
CA PHE A 323 16.59 -4.44 -4.92
C PHE A 323 17.65 -3.94 -3.95
#